data_AF-A0A7X4FUW4-F1
#
_entry.id   AF-A0A7X4FUW4-F1
#
_cell.length_a   1.000
_cell.length_b   1.000
_cell.length_c   1.000
_cell.angle_alpha   90.00
_cell.angle_beta   90.00
_cell.angle_gamma   90.00
#
_symmetry.space_group_name_H-M   'P 1'
#
loop_
_entity.id
_entity.type
_entity.pdbx_description
1 polymer ?
#
loop_
_entity_poly.entity_id
_entity_poly.type
_entity_poly.pdbx_seq_one_letter_code
_entity_poly.pdbx_strand_id
1 'polypeptide(L)'
;MQEHIRGTIAHELHVVRANKTFFDMVRHRAATRPDVPAFPDAGRRQCTSDLKRNPIQKFIRGDMNARGATLAVSCMGLRAEESESRRRKPAWNRNATLSNSRRTVYDWLPIHSLTTAQVFGEIRRAGQQPFRAYAAGNRRLSCVFCIFGCAGDIANGRRERPELYQEYRNLERETGWTLFPGESLADRAAAGEKQRA
;
A
#
# COMPACT_ATOMS: atom_id res chain seq x y z
N MET A 1 3.42 -12.69 3.52
CA MET A 1 2.91 -11.44 4.13
C MET A 1 2.09 -11.74 5.38
N GLN A 2 0.92 -12.41 5.27
CA GLN A 2 0.08 -12.69 6.44
C GLN A 2 0.81 -13.51 7.52
N GLU A 3 1.59 -14.51 7.13
CA GLU A 3 2.44 -15.27 8.05
C GLU A 3 3.42 -14.40 8.83
N HIS A 4 4.14 -13.49 8.15
CA HIS A 4 5.03 -12.53 8.80
C HIS A 4 4.26 -11.65 9.80
N ILE A 5 3.06 -11.17 9.43
CA ILE A 5 2.23 -10.36 10.33
C ILE A 5 1.83 -11.17 11.57
N ARG A 6 1.36 -12.42 11.39
CA ARG A 6 0.99 -13.30 12.51
C ARG A 6 2.16 -13.57 13.45
N GLY A 7 3.38 -13.68 12.92
CA GLY A 7 4.60 -13.83 13.72
C GLY A 7 5.01 -12.58 14.51
N THR A 8 4.43 -11.40 14.22
CA THR A 8 4.81 -10.12 14.86
C THR A 8 3.76 -9.52 15.78
N ILE A 9 2.59 -10.14 15.90
CA ILE A 9 1.47 -9.61 16.71
C ILE A 9 1.02 -10.64 17.74
N ALA A 10 0.48 -10.15 18.86
CA ALA A 10 -0.14 -10.99 19.90
C ALA A 10 -1.69 -10.97 19.86
N HIS A 11 -2.27 -10.15 18.99
CA HIS A 11 -3.72 -10.00 18.84
C HIS A 11 -4.23 -10.64 17.55
N GLU A 12 -5.54 -10.74 17.40
CA GLU A 12 -6.17 -11.30 16.20
C GLU A 12 -5.78 -10.52 14.94
N LEU A 13 -5.58 -11.25 13.83
CA LEU A 13 -5.39 -10.68 12.50
C LEU A 13 -6.69 -10.73 11.70
N HIS A 14 -7.32 -9.58 11.50
CA HIS A 14 -8.46 -9.47 10.60
C HIS A 14 -8.01 -9.17 9.17
N VAL A 15 -8.39 -10.02 8.22
CA VAL A 15 -8.09 -9.84 6.79
C VAL A 15 -9.32 -9.32 6.06
N VAL A 16 -9.25 -8.08 5.60
CA VAL A 16 -10.32 -7.42 4.85
C VAL A 16 -9.98 -7.35 3.37
N ARG A 17 -11.00 -7.45 2.51
CA ARG A 17 -10.85 -7.39 1.04
C ARG A 17 -11.94 -6.51 0.44
N ALA A 18 -11.60 -5.80 -0.63
CA ALA A 18 -12.60 -5.17 -1.49
C ALA A 18 -13.30 -6.23 -2.35
N ASN A 19 -14.49 -5.92 -2.84
CA ASN A 19 -15.26 -6.74 -3.78
C ASN A 19 -14.83 -6.58 -5.24
N LYS A 20 -13.68 -5.94 -5.48
CA LYS A 20 -13.09 -5.70 -6.79
C LYS A 20 -11.57 -5.83 -6.70
N THR A 21 -10.93 -6.22 -7.79
CA THR A 21 -9.47 -6.31 -7.85
C THR A 21 -8.85 -5.07 -8.51
N PHE A 22 -7.52 -4.95 -8.38
CA PHE A 22 -6.77 -3.93 -9.11
C PHE A 22 -6.91 -4.11 -10.63
N PHE A 23 -6.88 -5.35 -11.11
CA PHE A 23 -6.99 -5.64 -12.54
C PHE A 23 -8.39 -5.31 -13.08
N ASP A 24 -9.46 -5.64 -12.35
CA ASP A 24 -10.81 -5.27 -12.76
C ASP A 24 -10.97 -3.76 -12.86
N MET A 25 -10.37 -3.01 -11.94
CA MET A 25 -10.40 -1.55 -11.97
C MET A 25 -9.69 -0.98 -13.21
N VAL A 26 -8.53 -1.52 -13.57
CA VAL A 26 -7.78 -1.08 -14.75
C VAL A 26 -8.54 -1.44 -16.02
N ARG A 27 -9.02 -2.68 -16.15
CA ARG A 27 -9.83 -3.12 -17.31
C ARG A 27 -11.09 -2.28 -17.47
N HIS A 28 -11.84 -2.07 -16.40
CA HIS A 28 -13.05 -1.27 -16.42
C HIS A 28 -12.77 0.16 -16.88
N ARG A 29 -11.68 0.76 -16.41
CA ARG A 29 -11.30 2.11 -16.82
C ARG A 29 -10.87 2.18 -18.28
N ALA A 30 -10.08 1.22 -18.76
CA ALA A 30 -9.70 1.13 -20.16
C ALA A 30 -10.93 0.98 -21.08
N ALA A 31 -11.92 0.18 -20.67
CA ALA A 31 -13.14 -0.05 -21.44
C ALA A 31 -14.09 1.16 -21.44
N THR A 32 -14.23 1.85 -20.30
CA THR A 32 -15.21 2.95 -20.16
C THR A 32 -14.65 4.33 -20.53
N ARG A 33 -13.33 4.51 -20.45
CA ARG A 33 -12.64 5.75 -20.82
C ARG A 33 -11.32 5.43 -21.55
N PRO A 34 -11.40 4.94 -22.80
CA PRO A 34 -10.24 4.50 -23.56
C PRO A 34 -9.27 5.64 -23.93
N ASP A 35 -9.71 6.89 -23.81
CA ASP A 35 -8.96 8.12 -24.12
C ASP A 35 -8.01 8.57 -23.00
N VAL A 36 -8.08 7.96 -21.81
CA VAL A 36 -7.24 8.33 -20.66
C VAL A 36 -6.50 7.13 -20.06
N PRO A 37 -5.35 7.35 -19.40
CA PRO A 37 -4.61 6.27 -18.74
C PRO A 37 -5.49 5.41 -17.83
N ALA A 38 -5.40 4.09 -18.03
CA ALA A 38 -6.17 3.09 -17.28
C ALA A 38 -5.57 2.76 -15.91
N PHE A 39 -4.24 2.86 -15.77
CA PHE A 39 -3.57 2.62 -14.50
C PHE A 39 -3.69 3.81 -13.53
N PRO A 40 -3.74 3.58 -12.21
CA PRO A 40 -3.71 4.66 -11.23
C PRO A 40 -2.43 5.51 -11.33
N ASP A 41 -2.53 6.78 -11.00
CA ASP A 41 -1.39 7.70 -10.89
C ASP A 41 -1.35 8.36 -9.50
N ALA A 42 -0.42 9.28 -9.27
CA ALA A 42 -0.26 9.96 -7.99
C ALA A 42 -1.50 10.79 -7.57
N GLY A 43 -2.19 11.39 -8.53
CA GLY A 43 -3.42 12.14 -8.33
C GLY A 43 -4.66 11.24 -8.24
N ARG A 44 -4.68 10.12 -8.97
CA ARG A 44 -5.85 9.22 -9.13
C ARG A 44 -5.58 7.87 -8.50
N ARG A 45 -5.39 7.86 -7.18
CA ARG A 45 -5.05 6.66 -6.38
C ARG A 45 -6.27 5.84 -5.98
N GLN A 46 -7.06 5.40 -6.95
CA GLN A 46 -8.25 4.59 -6.68
C GLN A 46 -7.90 3.28 -5.95
N CYS A 47 -6.70 2.72 -6.20
CA CYS A 47 -6.17 1.58 -5.45
C CYS A 47 -5.98 1.85 -3.94
N THR A 48 -5.89 3.12 -3.52
CA THR A 48 -5.81 3.50 -2.10
C THR A 48 -7.20 3.70 -1.50
N SER A 49 -8.10 4.39 -2.20
CA SER A 49 -9.48 4.57 -1.72
C SER A 49 -10.23 3.24 -1.65
N ASP A 50 -10.32 2.56 -2.78
CA ASP A 50 -11.29 1.49 -2.99
C ASP A 50 -10.78 0.16 -2.43
N LEU A 51 -9.51 -0.15 -2.70
CA LEU A 51 -8.94 -1.46 -2.37
C LEU A 51 -8.34 -1.53 -0.96
N LYS A 52 -8.00 -0.38 -0.36
CA LYS A 52 -7.36 -0.32 0.97
C LYS A 52 -8.24 0.35 2.00
N ARG A 53 -8.52 1.65 1.84
CA ARG A 53 -9.21 2.43 2.88
C ARG A 53 -10.64 1.98 3.09
N ASN A 54 -11.43 1.83 2.03
CA ASN A 54 -12.84 1.46 2.13
C ASN A 54 -13.08 0.14 2.89
N PRO A 55 -12.41 -0.99 2.57
CA PRO A 55 -12.60 -2.23 3.31
C PRO A 55 -12.14 -2.13 4.78
N ILE A 56 -11.02 -1.45 5.06
CA ILE A 56 -10.56 -1.22 6.45
C ILE A 56 -11.59 -0.40 7.23
N GLN A 57 -12.09 0.69 6.65
CA GLN A 57 -13.09 1.55 7.28
C GLN A 57 -14.42 0.82 7.51
N LYS A 58 -14.85 -0.05 6.58
CA LYS A 58 -16.03 -0.90 6.76
C LYS A 58 -15.86 -1.84 7.94
N PHE A 59 -14.69 -2.46 8.06
CA PHE A 59 -14.36 -3.32 9.17
C PHE A 59 -14.38 -2.57 10.51
N ILE A 60 -13.69 -1.43 10.62
CA ILE A 60 -13.65 -0.63 11.87
C ILE A 60 -15.08 -0.30 12.33
N ARG A 61 -15.95 0.14 11.42
CA ARG A 61 -17.35 0.43 11.78
C ARG A 61 -18.11 -0.80 12.28
N GLY A 62 -17.95 -1.94 11.60
CA GLY A 62 -18.62 -3.19 11.98
C GLY A 62 -18.14 -3.70 13.34
N ASP A 63 -16.82 -3.69 13.56
CA ASP A 63 -16.19 -4.11 14.80
C ASP A 63 -16.60 -3.23 15.99
N MET A 64 -16.58 -1.90 15.81
CA MET A 64 -17.05 -0.97 16.85
C MET A 64 -18.51 -1.21 17.21
N ASN A 65 -19.39 -1.41 16.21
CA ASN A 65 -20.80 -1.69 16.47
C ASN A 65 -20.99 -3.01 17.23
N ALA A 66 -20.28 -4.07 16.85
CA ALA A 66 -20.37 -5.37 17.50
C ALA A 66 -19.91 -5.32 18.98
N ARG A 67 -18.93 -4.49 19.30
CA ARG A 67 -18.40 -4.30 20.66
C ARG A 67 -19.13 -3.23 21.47
N GLY A 68 -20.07 -2.50 20.87
CA GLY A 68 -20.66 -1.30 21.49
C GLY A 68 -19.64 -0.18 21.74
N ALA A 69 -18.51 -0.17 21.02
CA ALA A 69 -17.43 0.79 21.22
C ALA A 69 -17.76 2.14 20.61
N THR A 70 -17.54 3.21 21.37
CA THR A 70 -17.76 4.61 20.94
C THR A 70 -16.46 5.35 20.62
N LEU A 71 -15.31 4.74 20.95
CA LEU A 71 -13.97 5.30 20.72
C LEU A 71 -13.07 4.28 20.02
N ALA A 72 -12.36 4.72 18.99
CA ALA A 72 -11.32 3.91 18.35
C ALA A 72 -10.10 4.77 17.94
N VAL A 73 -8.94 4.11 17.84
CA VAL A 73 -7.71 4.71 17.31
C VAL A 73 -7.20 3.87 16.14
N SER A 74 -7.07 4.50 14.98
CA SER A 74 -6.54 3.92 13.75
C SER A 74 -5.06 4.28 13.61
N CYS A 75 -4.19 3.35 14.01
CA CYS A 75 -2.74 3.52 13.96
C CYS A 75 -2.19 3.25 12.55
N MET A 76 -1.34 4.14 12.03
CA MET A 76 -0.70 3.98 10.72
C MET A 76 0.80 4.31 10.76
N GLY A 77 1.61 3.48 10.13
CA GLY A 77 3.06 3.66 10.02
C GLY A 77 3.50 4.68 8.96
N LEU A 78 2.93 5.90 8.97
CA LEU A 78 3.37 6.99 8.09
C LEU A 78 4.42 7.85 8.79
N ARG A 79 5.46 8.25 8.05
CA ARG A 79 6.59 9.04 8.55
C ARG A 79 6.69 10.36 7.80
N ALA A 80 7.18 11.39 8.50
CA ALA A 80 7.42 12.71 7.94
C ALA A 80 8.50 12.69 6.83
N GLU A 81 9.55 11.88 7.02
CA GLU A 81 10.69 11.75 6.09
C GLU A 81 10.29 11.22 4.71
N GLU A 82 9.14 10.55 4.57
CA GLU A 82 8.75 9.89 3.32
C GLU A 82 8.31 10.86 2.21
N SER A 83 7.80 12.04 2.57
CA SER A 83 7.53 13.15 1.63
C SER A 83 7.07 14.42 2.34
N GLU A 84 7.18 15.57 1.66
CA GLU A 84 6.68 16.86 2.16
C GLU A 84 5.19 16.81 2.54
N SER A 85 4.37 16.11 1.75
CA SER A 85 2.94 15.92 2.05
C SER A 85 2.72 15.12 3.34
N ARG A 86 3.59 14.15 3.65
CA ARG A 86 3.50 13.36 4.89
C ARG A 86 4.06 14.13 6.08
N ARG A 87 5.10 14.96 5.89
CA ARG A 87 5.67 15.86 6.92
C ARG A 87 4.62 16.81 7.49
N ARG A 88 3.73 17.34 6.64
CA ARG A 88 2.65 18.26 7.06
C ARG A 88 1.48 17.58 7.77
N LYS A 89 1.44 16.25 7.84
CA LYS A 89 0.34 15.56 8.52
C LYS A 89 0.49 15.67 10.04
N PRO A 90 -0.58 15.97 10.77
CA PRO A 90 -0.56 15.88 12.23
C PRO A 90 -0.37 14.42 12.65
N ALA A 91 0.43 14.21 13.70
CA ALA A 91 0.65 12.87 14.26
C ALA A 91 -0.62 12.30 14.92
N TRP A 92 -1.51 13.16 15.41
CA TRP A 92 -2.80 12.80 16.01
C TRP A 92 -3.91 13.67 15.39
N ASN A 93 -4.95 13.04 14.85
CA ASN A 93 -6.03 13.77 14.19
C ASN A 93 -7.37 13.07 14.32
N ARG A 94 -8.46 13.83 14.45
CA ARG A 94 -9.81 13.25 14.41
C ARG A 94 -10.12 12.78 12.99
N ASN A 95 -10.48 11.50 12.85
CA ASN A 95 -10.88 10.92 11.58
C ASN A 95 -12.33 11.31 11.28
N ALA A 96 -12.51 12.36 10.48
CA ALA A 96 -13.84 12.88 10.13
C ALA A 96 -14.70 11.88 9.35
N THR A 97 -14.10 10.97 8.58
CA THR A 97 -14.84 9.97 7.80
C THR A 97 -15.43 8.88 8.68
N LEU A 98 -14.72 8.45 9.71
CA LEU A 98 -15.16 7.39 10.60
C LEU A 98 -15.95 7.91 11.80
N SER A 99 -15.69 9.13 12.24
CA SER A 99 -16.40 9.73 13.38
C SER A 99 -17.77 10.28 13.00
N ASN A 100 -18.71 10.26 13.95
CA ASN A 100 -20.02 10.92 13.85
C ASN A 100 -20.49 11.33 15.25
N SER A 101 -21.80 11.55 15.44
CA SER A 101 -22.38 11.92 16.74
C SER A 101 -22.36 10.81 17.80
N ARG A 102 -22.24 9.54 17.39
CA ARG A 102 -22.28 8.37 18.29
C ARG A 102 -20.91 7.74 18.52
N ARG A 103 -19.92 8.00 17.66
CA ARG A 103 -18.56 7.46 17.78
C ARG A 103 -17.50 8.46 17.37
N THR A 104 -16.36 8.39 18.04
CA THR A 104 -15.16 9.17 17.73
C THR A 104 -14.03 8.23 17.34
N VAL A 105 -13.38 8.52 16.22
CA VAL A 105 -12.21 7.79 15.75
C VAL A 105 -11.07 8.76 15.53
N TYR A 106 -9.88 8.41 16.03
CA TYR A 106 -8.66 9.17 15.79
C TYR A 106 -7.75 8.40 14.83
N ASP A 107 -7.05 9.12 13.95
CA ASP A 107 -5.89 8.61 13.24
C ASP A 107 -4.64 8.96 14.07
N TRP A 108 -3.79 7.96 14.31
CA TRP A 108 -2.52 8.15 15.02
C TRP A 108 -1.35 7.65 14.17
N LEU A 109 -0.30 8.47 14.09
CA LEU A 109 0.94 8.21 13.36
C LEU A 109 2.09 8.04 14.38
N PRO A 110 2.20 6.86 15.03
CA PRO A 110 3.13 6.67 16.17
C PRO A 110 4.61 6.83 15.80
N ILE A 111 4.95 6.63 14.53
CA ILE A 111 6.33 6.70 14.03
C ILE A 111 6.58 7.95 13.17
N HIS A 112 5.71 8.96 13.27
CA HIS A 112 5.74 10.11 12.35
C HIS A 112 7.07 10.85 12.34
N SER A 113 7.65 11.07 13.51
CA SER A 113 8.93 11.77 13.69
C SER A 113 10.15 10.89 13.44
N LEU A 114 9.98 9.58 13.25
CA LEU A 114 11.11 8.66 13.14
C LEU A 114 11.73 8.66 11.74
N THR A 115 13.06 8.69 11.70
CA THR A 115 13.83 8.41 10.49
C THR A 115 13.74 6.94 10.10
N THR A 116 14.15 6.62 8.88
CA THR A 116 14.21 5.23 8.41
C THR A 116 15.08 4.39 9.33
N ALA A 117 16.27 4.88 9.70
CA ALA A 117 17.20 4.18 10.58
C ALA A 117 16.59 3.91 11.97
N GLN A 118 15.87 4.88 12.53
CA GLN A 118 15.19 4.71 13.82
C GLN A 118 14.10 3.65 13.74
N VAL A 119 13.30 3.60 12.67
CA VAL A 119 12.27 2.56 12.50
C VAL A 119 12.88 1.16 12.46
N PHE A 120 13.96 0.97 11.71
CA PHE A 120 14.68 -0.31 11.72
C PHE A 120 15.31 -0.62 13.09
N GLY A 121 15.72 0.41 13.84
CA GLY A 121 16.16 0.29 15.23
C GLY A 121 15.04 -0.20 16.15
N GLU A 122 13.84 0.37 16.05
CA GLU A 122 12.67 -0.04 16.82
C GLU A 122 12.25 -1.49 16.52
N ILE A 123 12.29 -1.90 15.25
CA ILE A 123 12.03 -3.29 14.85
C ILE A 123 13.01 -4.25 15.56
N ARG A 124 14.31 -3.93 15.56
CA ARG A 124 15.32 -4.72 16.27
C ARG A 124 15.12 -4.73 17.78
N ARG A 125 14.82 -3.56 18.37
CA ARG A 125 14.58 -3.40 19.82
C ARG A 125 13.38 -4.22 20.28
N ALA A 126 12.37 -4.37 19.42
CA ALA A 126 11.21 -5.22 19.66
C ALA A 126 11.49 -6.73 19.45
N GLY A 127 12.73 -7.12 19.12
CA GLY A 127 13.10 -8.51 18.81
C GLY A 127 12.51 -9.01 17.48
N GLN A 128 12.04 -8.10 16.62
CA GLN A 128 11.42 -8.45 15.34
C GLN A 128 12.42 -8.31 14.18
N GLN A 129 12.07 -8.90 13.05
CA GLN A 129 12.81 -8.76 11.80
C GLN A 129 12.00 -7.96 10.79
N PRO A 130 12.64 -7.09 9.99
CA PRO A 130 11.96 -6.44 8.87
C PRO A 130 11.42 -7.46 7.87
N PHE A 131 10.40 -7.08 7.12
CA PHE A 131 9.89 -7.94 6.06
C PHE A 131 10.98 -8.26 5.02
N ARG A 132 11.04 -9.51 4.55
CA ARG A 132 12.08 -10.04 3.66
C ARG A 132 12.36 -9.23 2.39
N ALA A 133 11.38 -8.47 1.88
CA ALA A 133 11.59 -7.62 0.71
C ALA A 133 12.67 -6.56 0.94
N TYR A 134 12.82 -6.05 2.17
CA TYR A 134 13.89 -5.10 2.50
C TYR A 134 15.27 -5.78 2.41
N ALA A 135 15.40 -7.03 2.82
CA ALA A 135 16.63 -7.82 2.63
C ALA A 135 16.93 -8.09 1.14
N ALA A 136 15.88 -8.19 0.30
CA ALA A 136 16.04 -8.26 -1.15
C ALA A 136 16.47 -6.91 -1.79
N GLY A 137 16.52 -5.82 -1.01
CA GLY A 137 16.94 -4.49 -1.47
C GLY A 137 15.78 -3.58 -1.89
N ASN A 138 14.53 -3.91 -1.55
CA ASN A 138 13.43 -2.97 -1.78
C ASN A 138 13.58 -1.72 -0.92
N ARG A 139 13.29 -0.56 -1.50
CA ARG A 139 13.19 0.72 -0.77
C ARG A 139 11.84 0.86 -0.07
N ARG A 140 10.82 0.15 -0.55
CA ARG A 140 9.46 0.20 -0.01
C ARG A 140 8.76 -1.15 -0.06
N LEU A 141 7.92 -1.39 0.93
CA LEU A 141 6.99 -2.51 0.97
C LEU A 141 5.58 -2.01 0.66
N SER A 142 5.08 -2.30 -0.53
CA SER A 142 3.76 -1.86 -1.01
C SER A 142 3.14 -2.97 -1.86
N CYS A 143 2.28 -2.64 -2.83
CA CYS A 143 1.94 -3.58 -3.90
C CYS A 143 3.23 -4.06 -4.57
N VAL A 144 3.29 -5.33 -4.98
CA VAL A 144 4.46 -5.93 -5.63
C VAL A 144 4.92 -5.08 -6.81
N PHE A 145 3.98 -4.70 -7.68
CA PHE A 145 4.17 -3.68 -8.72
C PHE A 145 3.36 -2.45 -8.34
N CYS A 146 4.05 -1.44 -7.82
CA CYS A 146 3.42 -0.19 -7.43
C CYS A 146 3.86 0.93 -8.37
N ILE A 147 2.94 1.83 -8.66
CA ILE A 147 3.17 3.04 -9.46
C ILE A 147 4.24 3.97 -8.86
N PHE A 148 4.56 3.80 -7.58
CA PHE A 148 5.64 4.51 -6.88
C PHE A 148 6.89 3.64 -6.64
N GLY A 149 6.94 2.43 -7.20
CA GLY A 149 8.10 1.54 -7.10
C GLY A 149 9.26 2.10 -7.93
N CYS A 150 10.47 2.06 -7.36
CA CYS A 150 11.67 2.30 -8.16
C CYS A 150 11.97 1.08 -9.03
N ALA A 151 12.86 1.24 -10.02
CA ALA A 151 13.25 0.15 -10.92
C ALA A 151 13.72 -1.10 -10.16
N GLY A 152 14.52 -0.93 -9.10
CA GLY A 152 14.97 -2.03 -8.22
C GLY A 152 13.83 -2.75 -7.49
N ASP A 153 12.83 -2.02 -6.97
CA ASP A 153 11.65 -2.65 -6.35
C ASP A 153 10.88 -3.51 -7.36
N ILE A 154 10.76 -3.03 -8.59
CA ILE A 154 10.05 -3.71 -9.68
C ILE A 154 10.83 -4.95 -10.15
N ALA A 155 12.14 -4.86 -10.30
CA ALA A 155 13.01 -5.99 -10.64
C ALA A 155 12.92 -7.09 -9.58
N ASN A 156 12.99 -6.72 -8.29
CA ASN A 156 12.78 -7.65 -7.18
C ASN A 156 11.37 -8.25 -7.22
N GLY A 157 10.33 -7.43 -7.46
CA GLY A 157 8.96 -7.90 -7.62
C GLY A 157 8.80 -8.95 -8.71
N ARG A 158 9.48 -8.77 -9.86
CA ARG A 158 9.51 -9.74 -10.95
C ARG A 158 10.13 -11.07 -10.52
N ARG A 159 11.30 -11.04 -9.88
CA ARG A 159 11.98 -12.26 -9.41
C ARG A 159 11.14 -13.02 -8.39
N GLU A 160 10.59 -12.31 -7.42
CA GLU A 160 9.86 -12.92 -6.31
C GLU A 160 8.45 -13.39 -6.71
N ARG A 161 7.85 -12.77 -7.74
CA ARG A 161 6.46 -13.04 -8.19
C ARG A 161 6.35 -13.02 -9.72
N PRO A 162 6.99 -13.96 -10.44
CA PRO A 162 7.05 -13.97 -11.89
C PRO A 162 5.68 -14.14 -12.57
N GLU A 163 4.78 -14.92 -11.96
CA GLU A 163 3.40 -15.09 -12.46
C GLU A 163 2.64 -13.77 -12.43
N LEU A 164 2.67 -13.06 -11.29
CA LEU A 164 2.02 -11.77 -11.14
C LEU A 164 2.62 -10.72 -12.10
N TYR A 165 3.93 -10.78 -12.31
CA TYR A 165 4.59 -9.93 -13.30
C TYR A 165 4.02 -10.16 -14.70
N GLN A 166 3.83 -11.42 -15.08
CA GLN A 166 3.24 -11.76 -16.36
C GLN A 166 1.76 -11.33 -16.46
N GLU A 167 0.99 -11.41 -15.38
CA GLU A 167 -0.38 -10.89 -15.34
C GLU A 167 -0.43 -9.37 -15.60
N TYR A 168 0.47 -8.59 -14.99
CA TYR A 168 0.56 -7.16 -15.26
C TYR A 168 0.96 -6.87 -16.71
N ARG A 169 1.92 -7.62 -17.28
CA ARG A 169 2.30 -7.46 -18.70
C ARG A 169 1.17 -7.81 -19.65
N ASN A 170 0.39 -8.83 -19.32
CA ASN A 170 -0.81 -9.19 -20.08
C ASN A 170 -1.81 -8.04 -20.02
N LEU A 171 -2.01 -7.43 -18.86
CA LEU A 171 -2.90 -6.29 -18.70
C LEU A 171 -2.44 -5.04 -19.47
N GLU A 172 -1.13 -4.75 -19.51
CA GLU A 172 -0.61 -3.66 -20.35
C GLU A 172 -0.91 -3.92 -21.83
N ARG A 173 -0.72 -5.17 -22.31
CA ARG A 173 -1.06 -5.56 -23.69
C ARG A 173 -2.55 -5.53 -23.97
N GLU A 174 -3.37 -5.98 -23.03
CA GLU A 174 -4.84 -6.03 -23.13
C GLU A 174 -5.43 -4.62 -23.25
N THR A 175 -4.91 -3.68 -22.46
CA THR A 175 -5.48 -2.33 -22.34
C THR A 175 -4.82 -1.29 -23.24
N GLY A 176 -3.63 -1.58 -23.79
CA GLY A 176 -2.80 -0.63 -24.52
C GLY A 176 -2.14 0.45 -23.64
N TRP A 177 -2.40 0.44 -22.33
CA TRP A 177 -1.85 1.38 -21.36
C TRP A 177 -0.69 0.75 -20.58
N THR A 178 0.24 1.57 -20.12
CA THR A 178 1.36 1.13 -19.28
C THR A 178 1.14 1.50 -17.81
N LEU A 179 1.70 0.72 -16.89
CA LEU A 179 1.65 0.99 -15.44
C LEU A 179 2.38 2.29 -15.09
N PHE A 180 3.48 2.57 -15.78
CA PHE A 180 4.25 3.80 -15.65
C PHE A 180 4.03 4.68 -16.90
N PRO A 181 3.78 5.99 -16.76
CA PRO A 181 3.54 6.84 -17.93
C PRO A 181 4.73 6.80 -18.91
N GLY A 182 4.49 6.30 -20.12
CA GLY A 182 5.50 6.21 -21.17
C GLY A 182 6.57 5.12 -20.98
N GLU A 183 6.44 4.24 -19.99
CA GLU A 183 7.41 3.17 -19.70
C GLU A 183 6.67 1.88 -19.37
N SER A 184 6.94 0.79 -20.11
CA SER A 184 6.30 -0.49 -19.80
C SER A 184 6.83 -1.07 -18.49
N LEU A 185 6.06 -1.96 -17.84
CA LEU A 185 6.55 -2.67 -16.67
C LEU A 185 7.83 -3.46 -16.96
N ALA A 186 7.98 -3.94 -18.20
CA ALA A 186 9.15 -4.68 -18.64
C ALA A 186 10.40 -3.82 -18.72
N ASP A 187 10.30 -2.62 -19.30
CA ASP A 187 11.42 -1.69 -19.41
C ASP A 187 11.90 -1.27 -18.01
N ARG A 188 10.95 -0.94 -17.13
CA ARG A 188 11.22 -0.59 -15.74
C ARG A 188 11.93 -1.71 -14.96
N ALA A 189 11.50 -2.95 -15.16
CA ALA A 189 12.11 -4.12 -14.54
C ALA A 189 13.54 -4.36 -15.05
N ALA A 190 13.76 -4.26 -16.36
CA ALA A 190 15.07 -4.41 -16.98
C ALA A 190 16.05 -3.32 -16.52
N ALA A 191 15.58 -2.07 -16.40
CA ALA A 191 16.38 -0.98 -15.83
C ALA A 191 16.83 -1.28 -14.38
N GLY A 192 15.97 -1.92 -13.58
CA GLY A 192 16.27 -2.28 -12.20
C GLY A 192 17.30 -3.41 -12.07
N GLU A 193 17.37 -4.33 -13.02
CA GLU A 193 18.41 -5.36 -13.06
C GLU A 193 19.78 -4.77 -13.39
N LYS A 194 19.84 -3.86 -14.36
CA LYS A 194 21.10 -3.20 -14.74
C LYS A 194 21.69 -2.36 -13.61
N GLN A 195 20.86 -1.78 -12.75
CA GLN A 195 21.32 -1.03 -11.57
C GLN A 195 21.93 -1.92 -10.47
N ARG A 196 21.78 -3.25 -10.56
CA ARG A 196 22.32 -4.22 -9.60
C ARG A 196 23.54 -4.97 -10.13
N ALA A 197 23.80 -4.92 -11.44
CA ALA A 197 24.98 -5.50 -12.09
C ALA A 197 26.17 -4.55 -11.97
#